data_AF-A0AAF0ZJK2-F1
#
_entry.id   AF-A0AAF0ZJK2-F1
#
_cell.length_a   1.000
_cell.length_b   1.000
_cell.length_c   1.000
_cell.angle_alpha   90.00
_cell.angle_beta   90.00
_cell.angle_gamma   90.00
#
_symmetry.space_group_name_H-M   'P 1'
#
loop_
_entity.id
_entity.type
_entity.pdbx_description
1 polymer ?
#
loop_
_entity_poly.entity_id
_entity_poly.type
_entity_poly.pdbx_seq_one_letter_code
_entity_poly.pdbx_strand_id
1 'polypeptide(L)' 'PKILSEVRSFLDLAGYYRRFVKGFSIIASLLTKLLKKEVKFTWDDESQENFETLKSLLTQAPILTLPIEGK' A
#
# COMPACT_ATOMS: atom_id res chain seq x y z
N PRO A 1 -5.98 9.98 1.42
CA PRO A 1 -5.62 10.30 0.01
C PRO A 1 -6.87 10.69 -0.77
N LYS A 2 -6.92 11.89 -1.38
CA LYS A 2 -8.09 12.35 -2.16
C LYS A 2 -7.87 12.33 -3.67
N ILE A 3 -6.67 11.97 -4.13
CA ILE A 3 -6.24 12.10 -5.53
C ILE A 3 -5.63 10.79 -6.01
N LEU A 4 -6.05 10.32 -7.20
CA LEU A 4 -5.51 9.13 -7.91
C LEU A 4 -3.97 9.07 -7.88
N SER A 5 -3.31 10.21 -8.10
CA SER A 5 -1.86 10.34 -8.10
C SER A 5 -1.23 10.02 -6.75
N GLU A 6 -1.85 10.40 -5.63
CA GLU A 6 -1.31 10.10 -4.29
C GLU A 6 -1.39 8.59 -4.00
N VAL A 7 -2.50 7.95 -4.35
CA VAL A 7 -2.69 6.52 -4.17
C VAL A 7 -1.69 5.74 -5.03
N ARG A 8 -1.45 6.20 -6.27
CA ARG A 8 -0.48 5.59 -7.17
C ARG A 8 0.96 5.75 -6.65
N SER A 9 1.35 6.95 -6.23
CA SER A 9 2.66 7.18 -5.60
C SER A 9 2.85 6.36 -4.32
N PHE A 10 1.79 6.22 -3.52
CA PHE A 10 1.81 5.37 -2.33
C PHE A 10 1.98 3.90 -2.69
N LEU A 11 1.26 3.38 -3.69
CA LEU A 11 1.39 1.99 -4.16
C LEU A 11 2.78 1.72 -4.74
N ASP A 12 3.37 2.67 -5.46
CA ASP A 12 4.75 2.57 -5.96
C ASP A 12 5.74 2.42 -4.79
N LEU A 13 5.63 3.27 -3.76
CA LEU A 13 6.48 3.20 -2.57
C LEU A 13 6.22 1.92 -1.76
N ALA A 14 4.96 1.56 -1.57
CA ALA A 14 4.57 0.36 -0.85
C ALA A 14 4.98 -0.92 -1.60
N GLY A 15 5.12 -0.85 -2.93
CA GLY A 15 5.65 -1.92 -3.77
C GLY A 15 7.07 -2.34 -3.40
N TYR A 16 7.90 -1.40 -2.92
CA TYR A 16 9.23 -1.71 -2.38
C TYR A 16 9.14 -2.63 -1.14
N TYR A 17 8.13 -2.37 -0.31
CA TYR A 17 7.90 -3.06 0.97
C TYR A 17 6.99 -4.30 0.84
N ARG A 18 6.55 -4.65 -0.37
CA ARG A 18 5.67 -5.81 -0.61
C ARG A 18 6.17 -7.12 0.01
N ARG A 19 7.48 -7.26 0.17
CA ARG A 19 8.14 -8.45 0.74
C ARG A 19 7.94 -8.58 2.25
N PHE A 20 7.60 -7.49 2.94
CA PHE A 20 7.39 -7.44 4.38
C PHE A 20 5.91 -7.40 4.77
N VAL A 21 5.03 -7.05 3.83
CA VAL A 21 3.58 -6.95 4.05
C VAL A 21 2.90 -8.21 3.54
N LYS A 22 2.47 -9.09 4.45
CA LYS A 22 1.69 -10.28 4.11
C LYS A 22 0.32 -9.86 3.55
N GLY A 23 -0.03 -10.32 2.36
CA GLY A 23 -1.28 -9.94 1.69
C GLY A 23 -1.20 -8.62 0.90
N PHE A 24 -0.01 -8.02 0.75
CA PHE A 24 0.20 -6.80 -0.03
C PHE A 24 -0.47 -6.86 -1.41
N SER A 25 -0.22 -7.94 -2.16
CA SER A 25 -0.73 -8.09 -3.53
C SER A 25 -2.25 -8.07 -3.60
N ILE A 26 -2.95 -8.53 -2.55
CA ILE A 26 -4.42 -8.54 -2.49
C ILE A 26 -4.92 -7.11 -2.31
N ILE A 27 -4.41 -6.41 -1.30
CA ILE A 27 -4.79 -5.02 -0.99
C ILE A 27 -4.41 -4.08 -2.15
N ALA A 28 -3.21 -4.22 -2.69
CA ALA A 28 -2.74 -3.45 -3.83
C ALA A 28 -3.58 -3.73 -5.08
N SER A 29 -4.05 -4.97 -5.30
CA SER A 29 -4.94 -5.28 -6.43
C SER A 29 -6.30 -4.58 -6.30
N LEU A 30 -6.88 -4.55 -5.09
CA LEU A 30 -8.12 -3.82 -4.82
C LEU A 30 -7.94 -2.31 -5.08
N LEU A 31 -6.87 -1.72 -4.55
CA LEU A 31 -6.54 -0.31 -4.79
C LEU A 31 -6.25 -0.03 -6.28
N THR A 32 -5.59 -0.94 -6.99
CA THR A 32 -5.30 -0.79 -8.43
C THR A 32 -6.56 -0.92 -9.29
N LYS A 33 -7.54 -1.75 -8.90
CA LYS A 33 -8.85 -1.83 -9.57
C LYS A 33 -9.62 -0.52 -9.45
N LEU A 34 -9.54 0.16 -8.30
CA LEU A 34 -10.14 1.49 -8.09
C LEU A 34 -9.46 2.60 -8.90
N LEU A 35 -8.18 2.43 -9.23
CA LEU A 35 -7.39 3.36 -10.05
C LEU A 35 -7.56 3.15 -11.57
N LYS A 36 -8.28 2.11 -12.02
CA LYS A 36 -8.44 1.83 -13.46
C LYS A 36 -9.29 2.91 -14.14
N LYS A 37 -8.82 3.36 -15.31
CA LYS A 37 -9.44 4.41 -16.15
C LYS A 37 -10.91 4.14 -16.52
N GLU A 38 -11.34 2.89 -16.50
CA GLU A 38 -12.70 2.47 -16.86
C GLU A 38 -13.69 2.56 -15.68
N VAL A 39 -13.19 2.66 -14.45
CA VAL A 39 -14.00 2.75 -13.24
C VAL A 39 -13.88 4.18 -12.71
N LYS A 40 -15.01 4.85 -12.43
CA LYS A 40 -14.96 6.11 -11.68
C LYS A 40 -14.18 5.87 -10.40
N PHE A 41 -13.16 6.67 -10.15
CA PHE A 41 -12.44 6.63 -8.89
C PHE A 41 -13.39 7.00 -7.75
N THR A 42 -13.98 5.98 -7.14
CA THR A 42 -14.83 6.11 -5.97
C THR A 42 -14.00 5.66 -4.79
N TRP A 43 -13.59 6.61 -3.97
CA TRP A 43 -12.92 6.32 -2.72
C TRP A 43 -13.99 6.05 -1.67
N ASP A 44 -14.28 4.78 -1.45
CA ASP A 44 -15.29 4.31 -0.50
C ASP A 44 -14.66 3.99 0.88
N ASP A 45 -15.48 3.80 1.91
CA ASP A 45 -15.01 3.47 3.27
C ASP A 45 -14.21 2.15 3.27
N GLU A 46 -14.63 1.17 2.46
CA GLU A 46 -13.87 -0.09 2.28
C GLU A 46 -12.48 0.17 1.68
N SER A 47 -12.36 1.16 0.79
CA SER A 47 -11.06 1.53 0.18
C SER A 47 -10.15 2.22 1.20
N GLN A 48 -10.74 3.07 2.05
CA GLN A 48 -10.05 3.74 3.14
C GLN A 48 -9.56 2.75 4.19
N GLU A 49 -10.39 1.77 4.57
CA GLU A 49 -10.02 0.72 5.53
C GLU A 49 -8.87 -0.15 5.01
N ASN A 50 -8.94 -0.56 3.74
CA ASN A 50 -7.86 -1.29 3.07
C ASN A 50 -6.56 -0.47 3.02
N PHE A 51 -6.66 0.83 2.75
CA PHE A 51 -5.52 1.73 2.72
C PHE A 51 -4.87 1.91 4.10
N GLU A 52 -5.67 2.12 5.15
CA GLU A 52 -5.18 2.23 6.53
C GLU A 52 -4.61 0.88 7.03
N THR A 53 -5.20 -0.24 6.65
CA THR A 53 -4.66 -1.58 6.92
C THR A 53 -3.28 -1.74 6.29
N LEU A 54 -3.13 -1.36 5.02
CA LEU A 54 -1.84 -1.41 4.33
C LEU A 54 -0.79 -0.51 5.00
N LYS A 55 -1.19 0.70 5.40
CA LYS A 55 -0.34 1.64 6.13
C LYS A 55 0.10 1.07 7.48
N SER A 56 -0.82 0.47 8.24
CA SER A 56 -0.55 -0.20 9.50
C SER A 56 0.45 -1.34 9.32
N LEU A 57 0.25 -2.20 8.30
CA LEU A 57 1.17 -3.30 7.99
C LEU A 57 2.55 -2.81 7.57
N LEU A 58 2.64 -1.71 6.83
CA LEU A 58 3.92 -1.08 6.48
C LEU A 58 4.63 -0.52 7.71
N THR A 59 3.90 0.06 8.67
CA THR A 59 4.48 0.56 9.93
C THR A 59 4.82 -0.54 10.93
N GLN A 60 4.15 -1.69 10.87
CA GLN A 60 4.41 -2.85 11.72
C GLN A 60 5.49 -3.78 11.15
N ALA A 61 5.73 -3.73 9.84
CA ALA A 61 6.85 -4.44 9.24
C ALA A 61 8.16 -3.99 9.91
N PRO A 62 9.11 -4.89 10.20
CA PRO A 62 10.43 -4.53 10.68
C PRO A 62 11.27 -3.97 9.52
N ILE A 63 10.85 -2.84 8.95
CA ILE A 63 11.56 -2.09 7.91
C ILE A 63 12.80 -1.36 8.46
N LEU A 64 13.03 -1.47 9.77
CA LEU A 64 14.08 -0.78 10.53
C LEU A 64 15.09 -1.72 11.18
N THR A 65 15.18 -2.98 10.77
CA THR A 65 16.41 -3.75 11.04
C THR A 65 17.45 -3.29 10.02
N LEU A 66 18.20 -2.25 10.38
CA LEU A 66 19.52 -1.97 9.79
C LEU A 66 20.26 -3.31 9.71
N PRO A 67 20.89 -3.66 8.58
CA PRO A 67 21.86 -4.74 8.60
C PRO A 67 22.90 -4.33 9.65
N ILE A 68 22.91 -5.00 10.79
CA ILE A 68 24.01 -4.91 11.73
C ILE A 68 25.23 -5.40 10.94
N GLU A 69 26.04 -4.47 10.44
CA GLU A 69 27.33 -4.77 9.85
C GLU A 69 28.09 -5.65 10.85
N GLY A 70 28.48 -6.82 10.35
CA GLY A 70 29.17 -7.83 11.12
C GLY A 70 30.41 -7.25 11.79
N LYS A 71 30.56 -7.65 13.04
CA LYS A 71 31.72 -7.43 13.89
C LYS A 71 33.00 -8.02 13.29
#